data_AF-A0A1V5V7K9-F1
#
_entry.id   AF-A0A1V5V7K9-F1
#
_cell.length_a   1.000
_cell.length_b   1.000
_cell.length_c   1.000
_cell.angle_alpha   90.00
_cell.angle_beta   90.00
_cell.angle_gamma   90.00
#
_symmetry.space_group_name_H-M   'P 1'
#
loop_
_entity.id
_entity.type
_entity.pdbx_description
1 polymer ?
#
loop_
_entity_poly.entity_id
_entity_poly.type
_entity_poly.pdbx_seq_one_letter_code
_entity_poly.pdbx_strand_id
1 'polypeptide(L)'
;MSALKGIDIRVEDLTETYREVFDLLVEDLGENAVLTVIARLAEHYGGQQVYFQSQSSLTRAARDRAIKASHTGDPDQLRSIAREKQLSLPHIRRILSGG
;
A
#
# COMPACT_ATOMS: atom_id res chain seq x y z
N MET A 1 11.04 4.37 -22.33
CA MET A 1 11.64 5.72 -22.29
C MET A 1 10.54 6.67 -21.87
N SER A 2 10.61 7.22 -20.66
CA SER A 2 9.56 8.10 -20.10
C SER A 2 9.51 9.42 -20.86
N ALA A 3 8.30 9.86 -21.22
CA ALA A 3 8.04 11.08 -21.97
C ALA A 3 8.20 12.36 -21.12
N LEU A 4 8.50 12.24 -19.83
CA LEU A 4 8.57 13.35 -18.87
C LEU A 4 9.95 14.03 -18.78
N LYS A 5 10.90 13.73 -19.67
CA LYS A 5 12.19 14.44 -19.67
C LYS A 5 12.02 15.88 -20.14
N GLY A 6 11.79 16.80 -19.20
CA GLY A 6 11.94 18.24 -19.41
C GLY A 6 10.75 19.11 -19.01
N ILE A 7 9.64 18.53 -18.54
CA ILE A 7 8.52 19.31 -17.99
C ILE A 7 8.60 19.26 -16.47
N ASP A 8 8.87 20.42 -15.88
CA ASP A 8 8.89 20.62 -14.42
C ASP A 8 7.46 20.92 -13.97
N ILE A 9 6.76 19.90 -13.44
CA ILE A 9 5.39 20.02 -12.93
C ILE A 9 5.45 20.81 -11.63
N ARG A 10 4.68 21.88 -11.55
CA ARG A 10 4.59 22.72 -10.35
C ARG A 10 3.28 22.48 -9.61
N VAL A 11 3.22 22.97 -8.38
CA VAL A 11 2.04 22.87 -7.53
C VAL A 11 0.81 23.55 -8.16
N GLU A 12 1.02 24.61 -8.95
CA GLU A 12 -0.06 25.33 -9.64
C GLU A 12 -0.64 24.56 -10.84
N ASP A 13 0.09 23.57 -11.35
CA ASP A 13 -0.33 22.74 -12.49
C ASP A 13 -1.24 21.56 -12.06
N LEU A 14 -1.38 21.34 -10.75
CA LEU A 14 -2.13 20.21 -10.19
C LEU A 14 -3.65 20.44 -10.33
N THR A 15 -4.35 19.42 -10.81
CA THR A 15 -5.82 19.37 -10.69
C THR A 15 -6.21 19.20 -9.22
N GLU A 16 -7.47 19.50 -8.89
CA GLU A 16 -8.00 19.42 -7.52
C GLU A 16 -7.69 18.07 -6.84
N THR A 17 -7.93 16.95 -7.53
CA THR A 17 -7.62 15.61 -6.99
C THR A 17 -6.13 15.40 -6.70
N TYR A 18 -5.25 15.85 -7.60
CA TYR A 18 -3.80 15.73 -7.34
C TYR A 18 -3.33 16.72 -6.28
N ARG A 19 -4.03 17.85 -6.11
CA ARG A 19 -3.75 18.81 -5.05
C ARG A 19 -4.10 18.24 -3.68
N GLU A 20 -5.23 17.55 -3.54
CA GLU A 20 -5.58 16.85 -2.30
C GLU A 20 -4.51 15.79 -1.94
N VAL A 21 -4.08 15.00 -2.92
CA VAL A 21 -2.99 14.03 -2.71
C VAL A 21 -1.68 14.74 -2.34
N PHE A 22 -1.40 15.90 -2.94
CA PHE A 22 -0.23 16.70 -2.61
C PHE A 22 -0.25 17.15 -1.15
N ASP A 23 -1.33 17.81 -0.75
CA ASP A 23 -1.50 18.37 0.59
C ASP A 23 -1.46 17.26 1.67
N LEU A 24 -1.95 16.06 1.37
CA LEU A 24 -1.90 14.90 2.27
C LEU A 24 -0.49 14.37 2.54
N LEU A 25 0.45 14.53 1.60
CA LEU A 25 1.75 13.86 1.63
C LEU A 25 2.93 14.82 1.80
N VAL A 26 2.73 16.12 1.54
CA VAL A 26 3.81 17.10 1.49
C VAL A 26 4.50 17.30 2.83
N GLU A 27 3.77 17.24 3.94
CA GLU A 27 4.35 17.38 5.28
C GLU A 27 5.34 16.24 5.60
N ASP A 28 5.03 15.02 5.16
CA ASP A 28 5.83 13.81 5.44
C ASP A 28 7.00 13.62 4.47
N LEU A 29 6.82 13.99 3.19
CA LEU A 29 7.76 13.64 2.11
C LEU A 29 8.50 14.84 1.51
N GLY A 30 7.97 16.05 1.69
CA GLY A 30 8.44 17.27 1.05
C GLY A 30 7.97 17.42 -0.40
N GLU A 31 7.86 18.68 -0.84
CA GLU A 31 7.24 19.09 -2.12
C GLU A 31 7.78 18.33 -3.34
N ASN A 32 9.10 18.33 -3.54
CA ASN A 32 9.73 17.70 -4.71
C ASN A 32 9.47 16.19 -4.80
N ALA A 33 9.44 15.50 -3.66
CA ALA A 33 9.17 14.07 -3.62
C ALA A 33 7.72 13.77 -4.00
N VAL A 34 6.78 14.57 -3.48
CA VAL A 34 5.35 14.38 -3.78
C VAL A 34 5.03 14.69 -5.23
N LEU A 35 5.56 15.78 -5.79
CA LEU A 35 5.43 16.08 -7.23
C LEU A 35 5.97 14.93 -8.10
N THR A 36 7.11 14.34 -7.70
CA THR A 36 7.67 13.16 -8.39
C THR A 36 6.74 11.95 -8.31
N VAL A 37 6.12 11.70 -7.15
CA VAL A 37 5.15 10.60 -6.97
C VAL A 37 3.92 10.83 -7.83
N ILE A 38 3.34 12.03 -7.81
CA ILE A 38 2.17 12.40 -8.62
C ILE A 38 2.48 12.22 -10.10
N ALA A 39 3.62 12.72 -10.59
CA ALA A 39 4.04 12.56 -11.98
C ALA A 39 4.10 11.09 -12.40
N ARG A 40 4.65 10.22 -11.54
CA ARG A 40 4.73 8.77 -11.79
C ARG A 40 3.37 8.09 -11.76
N LEU A 41 2.48 8.49 -10.85
CA LEU A 41 1.11 7.98 -10.78
C LEU A 41 0.35 8.36 -12.06
N ALA A 42 0.45 9.61 -12.49
CA ALA A 42 -0.17 10.10 -13.71
C ALA A 42 0.39 9.41 -14.96
N GLU A 43 1.71 9.18 -15.04
CA GLU A 43 2.33 8.45 -16.15
C GLU A 43 1.88 6.99 -16.20
N HIS A 44 1.79 6.31 -15.06
CA HIS A 44 1.50 4.88 -15.02
C HIS A 44 0.00 4.56 -15.12
N TYR A 45 -0.84 5.35 -14.45
CA TYR A 45 -2.28 5.10 -14.33
C TYR A 45 -3.15 6.11 -15.09
N GLY A 46 -2.56 7.10 -15.76
CA GLY A 46 -3.29 8.12 -16.51
C GLY A 46 -4.30 7.51 -17.49
N GLY A 47 -5.54 8.03 -17.45
CA GLY A 47 -6.66 7.53 -18.26
C GLY A 47 -7.33 6.26 -17.74
N GLN A 48 -6.85 5.68 -16.64
CA GLN A 48 -7.48 4.52 -15.98
C GLN A 48 -8.27 4.96 -14.74
N GLN A 49 -9.28 4.17 -14.36
CA GLN A 49 -9.90 4.27 -13.04
C GLN A 49 -9.22 3.27 -12.09
N VAL A 50 -8.47 3.79 -11.12
CA VAL A 50 -7.77 2.98 -10.12
C VAL A 50 -8.56 2.96 -8.82
N TYR A 51 -8.86 1.77 -8.33
CA TYR A 51 -9.49 1.59 -7.03
C TYR A 51 -8.45 1.58 -5.91
N PHE A 52 -8.53 2.55 -5.00
CA PHE A 52 -7.75 2.55 -3.77
C PHE A 52 -8.46 1.74 -2.68
N GLN A 53 -7.79 0.67 -2.24
CA GLN A 53 -8.29 -0.17 -1.17
C GLN A 53 -8.34 0.62 0.15
N SER A 54 -9.36 0.34 0.97
CA SER A 54 -9.44 0.91 2.31
C SER A 54 -8.25 0.50 3.18
N GLN A 55 -7.92 1.33 4.17
CA GLN A 55 -6.85 1.05 5.13
C GLN A 55 -7.03 -0.31 5.83
N SER A 56 -8.27 -0.68 6.18
CA SER A 56 -8.56 -1.98 6.82
C SER A 56 -8.20 -3.16 5.92
N SER A 57 -8.40 -3.05 4.61
CA SER A 57 -8.03 -4.06 3.62
C SER A 57 -6.51 -4.19 3.49
N LEU A 58 -5.80 -3.06 3.46
CA LEU A 58 -4.33 -3.03 3.42
C LEU A 58 -3.72 -3.63 4.70
N THR A 59 -4.25 -3.27 5.87
CA THR A 59 -3.82 -3.81 7.17
C THR A 59 -4.05 -5.32 7.26
N ARG A 60 -5.20 -5.80 6.78
CA ARG A 60 -5.49 -7.24 6.70
C ARG A 60 -4.47 -7.95 5.82
N ALA A 61 -4.21 -7.45 4.61
CA ALA A 61 -3.24 -8.04 3.70
C ALA A 61 -1.81 -8.06 4.30
N ALA A 62 -1.42 -6.99 4.99
CA ALA A 62 -0.12 -6.93 5.68
C ALA A 62 -0.01 -7.94 6.82
N ARG A 63 -1.05 -8.07 7.65
CA ARG A 63 -1.11 -9.06 8.72
C ARG A 63 -1.05 -10.49 8.16
N ASP A 64 -1.83 -10.77 7.13
CA ASP A 64 -1.89 -12.09 6.52
C ASP A 64 -0.54 -12.46 5.89
N ARG A 65 0.15 -11.49 5.28
CA ARG A 65 1.54 -11.66 4.79
C ARG A 65 2.52 -11.95 5.93
N ALA A 66 2.44 -11.22 7.04
CA ALA A 66 3.30 -11.43 8.20
C ALA A 66 3.09 -12.84 8.80
N ILE A 67 1.84 -13.30 8.92
CA ILE A 67 1.52 -14.66 9.39
C ILE A 67 2.14 -15.72 8.49
N LYS A 68 2.01 -15.56 7.16
CA LYS A 68 2.61 -16.48 6.18
C LYS A 68 4.14 -16.50 6.28
N ALA A 69 4.77 -15.34 6.42
CA ALA A 69 6.23 -15.24 6.56
C ALA A 69 6.74 -15.84 7.88
N SER A 70 5.96 -15.73 8.95
CA SER A 70 6.31 -16.32 10.25
C SER A 70 6.14 -17.84 10.29
N HIS A 71 5.37 -18.45 9.39
CA HIS A 71 5.09 -19.89 9.45
C HIS A 71 6.18 -20.73 8.77
N THR A 72 6.78 -21.66 9.53
CA THR A 72 7.84 -22.56 9.06
C THR A 72 7.36 -23.99 8.74
N GLY A 73 6.06 -24.26 8.88
CA GLY A 73 5.47 -25.60 8.68
C GLY A 73 5.32 -26.44 9.96
N ASP A 74 5.85 -25.96 11.10
CA ASP A 74 5.74 -26.64 12.40
C ASP A 74 4.33 -26.46 13.01
N PRO A 75 3.61 -27.55 13.36
CA PRO A 75 2.31 -27.50 14.03
C PRO A 75 2.30 -26.72 15.36
N ASP A 76 3.38 -26.76 16.14
CA ASP A 76 3.44 -26.11 17.45
C ASP A 76 3.55 -24.59 17.33
N GLN A 77 4.09 -24.11 16.21
CA GLN A 77 4.21 -22.70 15.90
C GLN A 77 2.84 -22.02 15.68
N LEU A 78 1.83 -22.76 15.23
CA LEU A 78 0.49 -22.22 14.96
C LEU A 78 -0.14 -21.62 16.23
N ARG A 79 0.08 -22.26 17.39
CA ARG A 79 -0.41 -21.76 18.68
C ARG A 79 0.31 -20.49 19.11
N SER A 80 1.61 -20.41 18.85
CA SER A 80 2.42 -19.22 19.13
C SER A 80 1.95 -18.03 18.29
N ILE A 81 1.83 -18.22 16.96
CA ILE A 81 1.37 -17.18 16.03
C ILE A 81 -0.05 -16.72 16.37
N ALA A 82 -0.95 -17.64 16.72
CA ALA A 82 -2.32 -17.31 17.13
C ALA A 82 -2.34 -16.39 18.37
N ARG A 83 -1.48 -16.64 19.36
CA ARG A 83 -1.35 -15.79 20.55
C ARG A 83 -0.76 -14.42 20.20
N GLU A 84 0.34 -14.40 19.46
CA GLU A 84 1.02 -13.16 19.08
C GLU A 84 0.10 -12.23 18.26
N LYS A 85 -0.63 -12.80 17.29
CA LYS A 85 -1.53 -12.03 16.41
C LYS A 85 -2.94 -11.88 16.97
N GLN A 86 -3.22 -12.43 18.15
CA GLN A 86 -4.54 -12.43 18.80
C GLN A 86 -5.66 -12.96 17.89
N LEU A 87 -5.39 -14.04 17.16
CA LEU A 87 -6.33 -14.68 16.24
C LEU A 87 -6.65 -16.11 16.68
N SER A 88 -7.82 -16.60 16.29
CA SER A 88 -8.17 -18.01 16.50
C SER A 88 -7.39 -18.92 15.56
N LEU A 89 -7.10 -20.16 16.01
CA LEU A 89 -6.43 -21.16 15.19
C LEU A 89 -7.13 -21.43 13.84
N PRO A 90 -8.47 -21.50 13.75
CA PRO A 90 -9.15 -21.62 12.46
C PRO A 90 -8.87 -20.44 11.52
N HIS A 91 -8.74 -19.22 12.04
CA HIS A 91 -8.44 -18.04 11.23
C HIS A 91 -7.01 -18.10 10.68
N ILE A 92 -6.03 -18.45 11.52
CA ILE A 92 -4.64 -18.66 11.08
C ILE A 92 -4.56 -19.73 9.99
N ARG A 93 -5.24 -20.87 10.18
CA ARG A 93 -5.28 -21.94 9.17
C ARG A 93 -5.85 -21.47 7.84
N ARG A 94 -6.94 -20.68 7.85
CA ARG A 94 -7.54 -20.10 6.62
C ARG A 94 -6.57 -19.18 5.88
N ILE A 95 -5.80 -18.37 6.61
CA ILE A 95 -4.79 -17.48 6.02
C ILE A 95 -3.68 -18.31 5.35
N LEU A 96 -3.21 -19.36 6.01
CA LEU A 96 -2.13 -20.22 5.52
C LEU A 96 -2.56 -21.12 4.35
N SER A 97 -3.80 -21.59 4.35
CA SER A 97 -4.35 -22.40 3.25
C SER A 97 -4.67 -21.60 1.99
N GLY A 98 -4.37 -20.29 1.97
CA GLY A 98 -4.57 -19.43 0.81
C GLY A 98 -6.05 -19.20 0.49
N GLY A 99 -6.82 -18.79 1.50
CA GLY A 99 -8.23 -18.44 1.32
C GLY A 99 -8.52 -17.56 0.11
#